data_AF-A0A2D4ZPZ8-F1
#
_entry.id   AF-A0A2D4ZPZ8-F1
#
_cell.length_a   1.000
_cell.length_b   1.000
_cell.length_c   1.000
_cell.angle_alpha   90.00
_cell.angle_beta   90.00
_cell.angle_gamma   90.00
#
_symmetry.space_group_name_H-M   'P 1'
#
loop_
_entity.id
_entity.type
_entity.pdbx_description
1 polymer ?
#
loop_
_entity_poly.entity_id
_entity_poly.type
_entity_poly.pdbx_seq_one_letter_code
_entity_poly.pdbx_strand_id
1 'polypeptide(L)' 'MKLAQSLSRVASPLVLGVLYFIVVTPLAVVLRFVGRDELDIRRVSKTGFWRIRDKNYDAQRSLKDQF' A
#
# COMPACT_ATOMS: atom_id res chain seq x y z
N MET A 1 -1.09 30.04 24.64
CA MET A 1 -0.35 28.77 24.42
C MET A 1 -0.12 28.51 22.92
N LYS A 2 0.68 29.34 22.23
CA LYS A 2 0.87 29.21 20.76
C LYS A 2 1.96 28.22 20.35
N LEU A 3 3.01 28.07 21.17
CA LEU A 3 4.15 27.19 20.91
C LEU A 3 3.76 25.69 20.91
N ALA A 4 2.89 25.29 21.84
CA ALA A 4 2.42 23.90 21.91
C ALA A 4 1.61 23.49 20.67
N GLN A 5 0.76 24.40 20.14
CA GLN A 5 -0.03 24.14 18.93
C GLN A 5 0.83 24.08 17.66
N SER A 6 1.86 24.93 17.55
CA SER A 6 2.77 24.85 16.40
C SER A 6 3.61 23.57 16.43
N LEU A 7 4.03 23.14 17.62
CA LEU A 7 4.81 21.92 17.78
C LEU A 7 3.96 20.68 17.47
N SER A 8 2.72 20.63 17.95
CA SER A 8 1.82 19.51 17.63
C SER A 8 1.49 19.44 16.14
N ARG A 9 1.38 20.58 15.46
CA ARG A 9 1.16 20.63 14.00
C ARG A 9 2.28 19.95 13.20
N VAL A 10 3.51 19.98 13.70
CA VAL A 10 4.67 19.30 13.07
C VAL A 10 4.85 17.88 13.60
N ALA A 11 4.62 17.67 14.89
CA ALA A 11 4.73 16.35 15.51
C ALA A 11 3.67 15.37 14.96
N SER A 12 2.44 15.80 14.71
CA SER A 12 1.37 14.95 14.17
C SER A 12 1.73 14.27 12.84
N PRO A 13 2.14 14.99 11.77
CA PRO A 13 2.56 14.33 10.54
C PRO A 13 3.84 13.51 10.71
N LEU A 14 4.74 13.90 11.63
CA LEU A 14 5.95 13.13 11.92
C LEU A 14 5.61 11.76 12.53
N VAL A 15 4.76 11.73 13.56
CA VAL A 15 4.28 10.49 14.19
C VAL A 15 3.54 9.63 13.19
N LEU A 16 2.69 10.23 12.34
CA LEU A 16 2.00 9.51 11.28
C LEU A 16 2.98 8.89 10.27
N GLY A 17 4.04 9.62 9.91
CA GLY A 17 5.12 9.10 9.07
C GLY A 17 5.83 7.90 9.71
N VAL A 18 6.19 8.01 10.98
CA VAL A 18 6.80 6.89 11.72
C VAL A 18 5.86 5.68 11.79
N LEU A 19 4.58 5.88 12.09
CA LEU A 19 3.57 4.82 12.09
C LEU A 19 3.44 4.15 10.72
N TYR A 20 3.46 4.92 9.64
CA TYR A 20 3.44 4.37 8.28
C TYR A 20 4.62 3.42 8.04
N PHE A 21 5.82 3.81 8.44
CA PHE A 21 7.01 2.96 8.26
C PHE A 21 7.00 1.71 9.16
N ILE A 22 6.40 1.78 10.35
CA ILE A 22 6.33 0.63 11.26
C ILE A 22 5.21 -0.35 10.90
N VAL A 23 4.10 0.13 10.35
CA VAL A 23 2.92 -0.72 10.09
C VAL A 23 2.78 -1.05 8.61
N VAL A 24 2.74 -0.02 7.75
CA VAL A 24 2.40 -0.19 6.34
C VAL A 24 3.59 -0.73 5.54
N THR A 25 4.79 -0.24 5.82
CA THR A 25 6.00 -0.68 5.09
C THR A 25 6.31 -2.16 5.29
N PRO A 26 6.35 -2.74 6.51
CA PRO A 26 6.58 -4.18 6.64
C PRO A 26 5.46 -5.01 6.03
N LEU A 27 4.20 -4.57 6.09
CA LEU A 27 3.10 -5.23 5.39
C LEU A 27 3.35 -5.27 3.87
N ALA A 28 3.75 -4.15 3.28
CA ALA A 28 4.09 -4.07 1.86
C ALA A 28 5.30 -4.96 1.51
N VAL A 29 6.30 -5.05 2.39
CA VAL A 29 7.45 -5.95 2.24
C VAL A 29 7.01 -7.42 2.26
N VAL A 30 6.13 -7.81 3.18
CA VAL A 30 5.57 -9.17 3.24
C VAL A 30 4.81 -9.50 1.94
N LEU A 31 3.93 -8.61 1.48
CA LEU A 31 3.20 -8.80 0.21
C LEU A 31 4.15 -8.93 -0.98
N ARG A 32 5.25 -8.15 -0.99
CA ARG A 32 6.30 -8.25 -2.00
C ARG A 32 7.03 -9.60 -1.95
N PHE A 33 7.32 -10.13 -0.77
CA PHE A 33 7.93 -11.46 -0.62
C PHE A 33 6.99 -12.58 -1.08
N VAL A 34 5.68 -12.45 -0.85
CA VAL A 34 4.66 -13.37 -1.37
C VAL A 34 4.49 -13.25 -2.91
N GLY A 35 5.11 -12.25 -3.53
CA GLY A 35 5.02 -12.00 -4.98
C GLY A 35 3.70 -11.36 -5.41
N ARG A 36 2.87 -10.92 -4.45
CA ARG A 36 1.61 -10.23 -4.70
C ARG A 36 1.86 -8.73 -4.80
N ASP A 37 1.51 -8.17 -5.95
CA ASP A 37 1.61 -6.74 -6.24
C ASP A 37 0.20 -6.20 -6.50
N GLU A 38 -0.59 -6.15 -5.42
CA GLU A 38 -1.97 -5.63 -5.43
C GLU A 38 -2.00 -4.11 -5.54
N LEU A 39 -0.95 -3.45 -5.05
CA LEU A 39 -0.78 -2.01 -5.16
C LEU A 39 -0.37 -1.57 -6.57
N ASP A 40 -0.13 -2.51 -7.49
CA ASP A 40 0.26 -2.27 -8.89
C ASP A 40 1.41 -1.27 -9.01
N ILE A 41 2.37 -1.36 -8.08
CA ILE A 41 3.44 -0.36 -7.94
C ILE A 41 4.35 -0.40 -9.17
N ARG A 42 4.48 -1.59 -9.78
CA ARG A 42 5.17 -1.76 -11.06
C ARG A 42 4.28 -1.27 -12.20
N ARG A 43 4.42 0.01 -12.53
CA ARG A 43 3.85 0.61 -13.75
C ARG A 43 4.57 0.07 -14.98
N VAL A 44 4.12 -1.08 -15.47
CA VAL A 44 4.45 -1.55 -16.82
C VAL A 44 3.75 -0.63 -17.81
N SER A 45 4.42 -0.19 -18.88
CA SER A 45 3.76 0.56 -19.94
C SER A 45 2.67 -0.32 -20.54
N LYS A 46 1.41 0.04 -20.30
CA LYS A 46 0.26 -0.64 -20.89
C LYS A 46 -0.30 0.25 -21.99
N THR A 47 -0.61 -0.36 -23.12
CA THR A 47 -1.17 0.29 -24.31
C THR A 47 -2.62 0.75 -24.15
N GLY A 48 -3.22 0.62 -22.96
CA GLY A 48 -4.57 1.09 -22.67
C GLY A 48 -5.01 0.83 -21.22
N PHE A 49 -6.20 1.33 -20.89
CA PHE A 49 -6.84 1.16 -19.57
C PHE A 49 -7.34 -0.28 -19.34
N TRP A 50 -7.75 -0.96 -20.42
CA TRP A 50 -8.31 -2.31 -20.35
C TRP A 50 -7.23 -3.38 -20.18
N ARG A 51 -7.31 -4.14 -19.09
CA ARG A 51 -6.49 -5.35 -18.87
C ARG A 51 -7.32 -6.57 -19.25
N ILE A 52 -6.82 -7.35 -20.21
CA ILE A 52 -7.39 -8.67 -20.53
C ILE A 52 -7.10 -9.59 -19.33
N ARG A 53 -8.16 -10.15 -18.74
CA ARG A 53 -8.04 -11.08 -17.61
C ARG A 53 -7.61 -12.44 -18.16
N ASP A 54 -6.50 -12.95 -17.63
CA ASP A 54 -6.06 -14.31 -17.94
C ASP A 54 -6.99 -15.32 -17.27
N LYS A 55 -7.21 -16.49 -17.87
CA LYS A 55 -8.17 -17.50 -17.36
C LYS A 55 -7.81 -18.01 -15.96
N ASN A 56 -6.52 -17.96 -15.59
CA ASN A 56 -6.01 -18.38 -14.29
C ASN A 56 -5.93 -17.25 -13.24
N TYR A 57 -6.45 -16.06 -13.54
CA TYR A 57 -6.34 -14.89 -12.65
C TYR A 57 -6.99 -15.12 -11.27
N ASP A 58 -8.15 -15.76 -11.24
CA ASP A 58 -8.95 -15.88 -10.02
C ASP A 58 -8.39 -16.92 -9.03
N ALA A 59 -7.63 -17.93 -9.49
CA ALA A 59 -7.13 -18.98 -8.60
C ALA A 59 -5.96 -18.53 -7.70
N GLN A 60 -5.05 -17.68 -8.21
CA GLN A 60 -3.83 -17.28 -7.51
C GLN A 60 -3.96 -15.95 -6.74
N ARG A 61 -4.88 -15.07 -7.14
CA ARG A 61 -5.02 -13.71 -6.56
C ARG A 61 -6.32 -13.46 -5.82
N SER A 62 -7.29 -14.38 -5.84
CA SER A 62 -8.51 -14.23 -5.04
C SER A 62 -8.18 -14.18 -3.55
N LEU A 63 -8.60 -13.09 -2.90
CA LEU A 63 -8.66 -12.96 -1.45
C LEU A 63 -9.99 -13.58 -1.02
N LYS A 64 -9.99 -14.87 -0.71
CA LYS A 64 -11.23 -15.66 -0.53
C LYS A 64 -12.06 -15.21 0.69
N ASP A 65 -11.41 -14.57 1.66
CA ASP A 65 -12.04 -14.10 2.91
C ASP A 65 -11.78 -12.59 3.09
N GLN A 66 -12.55 -11.77 2.36
CA GLN A 66 -12.43 -10.30 2.39
C GLN A 66 -13.32 -9.60 3.44
N PHE A 67 -14.14 -10.35 4.18
CA PHE A 67 -15.12 -9.81 5.13
C PHE A 67 -15.17 -10.63 6.41
#